data_AF-A0A7Y5SVV5-F1
#
_entry.id   AF-A0A7Y5SVV5-F1
#
_cell.length_a   1.000
_cell.length_b   1.000
_cell.length_c   1.000
_cell.angle_alpha   90.00
_cell.angle_beta   90.00
_cell.angle_gamma   90.00
#
_symmetry.space_group_name_H-M   'P 1'
#
loop_
_entity.id
_entity.type
_entity.pdbx_description
1 polymer ?
#
loop_
_entity_poly.entity_id
_entity_poly.type
_entity_poly.pdbx_seq_one_letter_code
_entity_poly.pdbx_strand_id
1 'polypeptide(L)'
;MLHDSFQSTQIRLVKLIFLALMGGVFAFAATAFVMRAVGGNAPAPAAQGFDVMVIAVLCLWGATTVSILLLPGAIENATRREWEGHAEDTAADAILLTRWRTLMILRGALLEGAALFGVVVYFLNGSPIALGVAGANLVLMAMGFPSQSGFESFLERVRRQR
;
A
#
# COMPACT_ATOMS: atom_id res chain seq x y z
N MET A 1 -22.10 -11.79 -18.67
CA MET A 1 -21.31 -11.26 -19.81
C MET A 1 -20.90 -9.80 -19.67
N LEU A 2 -21.82 -8.81 -19.67
CA LEU A 2 -21.41 -7.40 -19.47
C LEU A 2 -20.82 -7.14 -18.07
N HIS A 3 -21.38 -7.77 -17.03
CA HIS A 3 -20.92 -7.60 -15.65
C HIS A 3 -19.48 -8.12 -15.43
N ASP A 4 -19.15 -9.29 -15.98
CA ASP A 4 -17.82 -9.91 -15.86
C ASP A 4 -16.73 -9.09 -16.58
N SER A 5 -17.08 -8.50 -17.73
CA SER A 5 -16.18 -7.65 -18.51
C SER A 5 -15.85 -6.34 -17.77
N PHE A 6 -16.83 -5.75 -17.07
CA PHE A 6 -16.64 -4.55 -16.27
C PHE A 6 -15.77 -4.84 -15.04
N GLN A 7 -16.07 -5.91 -14.30
CA GLN A 7 -15.31 -6.31 -13.11
C GLN A 7 -13.84 -6.59 -13.44
N SER A 8 -13.57 -7.35 -14.52
CA SER A 8 -12.21 -7.65 -14.95
C SER A 8 -11.44 -6.41 -15.42
N THR A 9 -12.12 -5.42 -15.97
CA THR A 9 -11.53 -4.12 -16.34
C THR A 9 -11.13 -3.33 -15.10
N GLN A 10 -12.02 -3.25 -14.11
CA GLN A 10 -11.73 -2.55 -12.84
C GLN A 10 -10.55 -3.17 -12.11
N ILE A 11 -10.50 -4.49 -11.98
CA ILE A 11 -9.38 -5.18 -11.32
C ILE A 11 -8.06 -4.94 -12.06
N ARG A 12 -8.08 -4.92 -13.40
CA ARG A 12 -6.90 -4.56 -14.21
C ARG A 12 -6.42 -3.14 -13.93
N LEU A 13 -7.33 -2.18 -13.76
CA LEU A 13 -6.96 -0.82 -13.38
C LEU A 13 -6.28 -0.78 -12.01
N VAL A 14 -6.80 -1.49 -11.00
CA VAL A 14 -6.15 -1.54 -9.67
C VAL A 14 -4.76 -2.19 -9.74
N LYS A 15 -4.61 -3.25 -10.52
CA LYS A 15 -3.31 -3.89 -10.79
C LYS A 15 -2.32 -2.92 -11.42
N LEU A 16 -2.75 -2.16 -12.42
CA LEU A 16 -1.92 -1.14 -13.08
C LEU A 16 -1.50 -0.04 -12.11
N ILE A 17 -2.42 0.43 -11.25
CA ILE A 17 -2.10 1.40 -10.20
C ILE A 17 -1.02 0.81 -9.28
N PHE A 18 -1.20 -0.41 -8.75
CA PHE A 18 -0.20 -1.06 -7.90
C PHE A 18 1.18 -1.18 -8.55
N LEU A 19 1.21 -1.61 -9.82
CA LEU A 19 2.46 -1.71 -10.58
C LEU A 19 3.10 -0.34 -10.78
N ALA A 20 2.32 0.71 -11.02
CA ALA A 20 2.82 2.07 -11.13
C ALA A 20 3.41 2.58 -9.80
N LEU A 21 2.74 2.34 -8.67
CA LEU A 21 3.25 2.72 -7.34
C LEU A 21 4.57 2.00 -7.04
N MET A 22 4.62 0.67 -7.24
CA MET A 22 5.85 -0.11 -7.05
C MET A 22 6.96 0.37 -7.99
N GLY A 23 6.64 0.61 -9.26
CA GLY A 23 7.57 1.14 -10.25
C GLY A 23 8.14 2.50 -9.86
N GLY A 24 7.31 3.39 -9.29
CA GLY A 24 7.73 4.68 -8.74
C GLY A 24 8.76 4.52 -7.63
N VAL A 25 8.50 3.63 -6.66
CA VAL A 25 9.46 3.31 -5.58
C VAL A 25 10.78 2.78 -6.15
N PHE A 26 10.74 1.84 -7.11
CA PHE A 26 11.95 1.29 -7.73
C PHE A 26 12.75 2.35 -8.49
N ALA A 27 12.08 3.19 -9.30
CA ALA A 27 12.73 4.25 -10.06
C ALA A 27 13.38 5.28 -9.12
N PHE A 28 12.69 5.66 -8.05
CA PHE A 28 13.22 6.59 -7.05
C PHE A 28 14.40 5.97 -6.28
N ALA A 29 14.30 4.70 -5.87
CA ALA A 29 15.38 3.97 -5.22
C ALA A 29 16.63 3.87 -6.10
N ALA A 30 16.47 3.54 -7.39
CA ALA A 30 17.58 3.49 -8.34
C ALA A 30 18.24 4.86 -8.50
N THR A 31 17.45 5.93 -8.63
CA THR A 31 17.96 7.30 -8.73
C THR A 31 18.71 7.71 -7.48
N ALA A 32 18.12 7.49 -6.29
CA ALA A 32 18.75 7.76 -5.01
C ALA A 32 20.09 7.01 -4.87
N PHE A 33 20.13 5.73 -5.28
CA PHE A 33 21.33 4.92 -5.22
C PHE A 33 22.44 5.46 -6.13
N VAL A 34 22.13 5.76 -7.40
CA VAL A 34 23.09 6.31 -8.37
C VAL A 34 23.60 7.67 -7.92
N MET A 35 22.70 8.58 -7.51
CA MET A 35 23.08 9.90 -7.04
C MET A 35 23.97 9.84 -5.80
N ARG A 36 23.74 8.88 -4.90
CA ARG A 36 24.59 8.68 -3.73
C ARG A 36 25.95 8.10 -4.11
N ALA A 37 25.99 7.14 -5.04
CA ALA A 37 27.23 6.50 -5.49
C ALA A 37 28.15 7.46 -6.27
N VAL A 38 27.57 8.33 -7.11
CA VAL A 38 28.32 9.28 -7.95
C VAL A 38 28.57 10.61 -7.24
N GLY A 39 27.62 11.09 -6.45
CA GLY A 39 27.65 12.43 -5.85
C GLY A 39 28.64 12.63 -4.71
N GLY A 40 29.34 11.57 -4.26
CA GLY A 40 30.33 11.69 -3.18
C GLY A 40 29.75 12.17 -1.85
N ASN A 41 28.43 12.04 -1.65
CA ASN A 41 27.74 12.38 -0.41
C ASN A 41 28.18 11.39 0.69
N ALA A 42 29.34 11.67 1.30
CA ALA A 42 29.79 10.99 2.49
C ALA A 42 28.72 11.17 3.57
N PRO A 43 28.34 10.11 4.31
CA PRO A 43 27.38 10.25 5.39
C PRO A 43 27.85 11.36 6.33
N ALA A 44 26.95 12.28 6.68
CA ALA A 44 27.22 13.23 7.75
C ALA A 44 27.68 12.42 8.98
N PRO A 45 28.74 12.85 9.70
CA PRO A 45 29.23 12.11 10.85
C PRO A 45 28.06 11.79 11.77
N ALA A 46 27.85 10.51 12.07
CA ALA A 46 26.78 10.10 12.96
C ALA A 46 26.98 10.84 14.29
N ALA A 47 26.10 11.79 14.60
CA ALA A 47 26.05 12.37 15.93
C ALA A 47 25.91 11.21 16.92
N GLN A 48 26.73 11.19 17.97
CA GLN A 48 26.77 10.10 18.94
C GLN A 48 25.36 9.86 19.52
N GLY A 49 24.65 8.85 19.00
CA GLY A 49 23.25 8.56 19.30
C GLY A 49 22.52 7.82 18.18
N PHE A 50 21.25 7.49 18.41
CA PHE A 50 20.38 6.95 17.36
C PHE A 50 20.00 8.07 16.37
N ASP A 51 20.14 7.78 15.08
CA ASP A 51 19.74 8.70 14.02
C ASP A 51 18.22 8.94 14.06
N VAL A 52 17.84 10.19 14.34
CA VAL A 52 16.43 10.63 14.45
C VAL A 52 15.64 10.30 13.17
N MET A 53 16.28 10.33 12.01
CA MET A 53 15.60 10.00 10.74
C MET A 53 15.29 8.51 10.64
N VAL A 54 16.15 7.64 11.18
CA VAL A 54 15.88 6.19 11.25
C VAL A 54 14.72 5.91 12.20
N ILE A 55 14.68 6.58 13.35
CA ILE A 55 13.54 6.47 14.29
C ILE A 55 12.25 6.90 13.59
N ALA A 56 12.26 8.02 12.86
CA ALA A 56 11.10 8.49 12.11
C ALA A 56 10.61 7.45 11.08
N VAL A 57 11.53 6.80 10.36
CA VAL A 57 11.19 5.72 9.40
C VAL A 57 10.53 4.54 10.11
N LEU A 58 11.08 4.12 11.25
CA LEU A 58 10.52 2.99 12.01
C LEU A 58 9.13 3.33 12.60
N CYS A 59 8.95 4.54 13.10
CA CYS A 59 7.65 5.02 13.58
C CYS A 59 6.62 5.07 12.45
N LEU A 60 6.99 5.62 11.29
CA LEU A 60 6.11 5.68 10.12
C LEU A 60 5.76 4.27 9.64
N TRP A 61 6.73 3.37 9.55
CA TRP A 61 6.49 1.97 9.17
C TRP A 61 5.57 1.25 10.17
N GLY A 62 5.76 1.46 11.46
CA GLY A 62 4.87 0.96 12.51
C GLY A 62 3.44 1.49 12.33
N ALA A 63 3.28 2.80 12.14
CA ALA A 63 1.97 3.43 11.92
C ALA A 63 1.29 2.92 10.64
N THR A 64 2.04 2.77 9.55
CA THR A 64 1.56 2.17 8.30
C THR A 64 1.11 0.73 8.52
N THR A 65 1.89 -0.07 9.24
CA THR A 65 1.55 -1.47 9.53
C THR A 65 0.26 -1.57 10.33
N VAL A 66 0.11 -0.77 11.39
CA VAL A 66 -1.13 -0.71 12.18
C VAL A 66 -2.30 -0.28 11.31
N SER A 67 -2.12 0.75 10.47
CA SER A 67 -3.18 1.24 9.58
C SER A 67 -3.68 0.16 8.63
N ILE A 68 -2.78 -0.61 8.00
CA ILE A 68 -3.14 -1.69 7.07
C ILE A 68 -3.95 -2.80 7.75
N LEU A 69 -3.69 -3.07 9.03
CA LEU A 69 -4.45 -4.04 9.81
C LEU A 69 -5.85 -3.52 10.19
N LEU A 70 -5.99 -2.22 10.44
CA LEU A 70 -7.26 -1.60 10.85
C LEU A 70 -8.17 -1.22 9.67
N LEU A 71 -7.60 -0.90 8.51
CA LEU A 71 -8.34 -0.43 7.32
C LEU A 71 -9.47 -1.37 6.86
N PRO A 72 -9.27 -2.70 6.74
CA PRO A 72 -10.31 -3.61 6.30
C PRO A 72 -11.54 -3.55 7.22
N GLY A 73 -11.34 -3.61 8.54
CA GLY A 73 -12.44 -3.55 9.51
C GLY A 73 -13.16 -2.19 9.51
N ALA A 74 -12.44 -1.08 9.33
CA ALA A 74 -13.05 0.24 9.23
C ALA A 74 -13.96 0.37 7.98
N ILE A 75 -13.49 -0.13 6.83
CA ILE A 75 -14.26 -0.07 5.57
C ILE A 75 -15.42 -1.08 5.58
N GLU A 76 -15.23 -2.27 6.11
CA GLU A 76 -16.31 -3.27 6.26
C GLU A 76 -17.43 -2.73 7.16
N ASN A 77 -17.09 -2.12 8.30
CA ASN A 77 -18.06 -1.49 9.20
C ASN A 77 -18.79 -0.30 8.57
N ALA A 78 -18.08 0.54 7.80
CA ALA A 78 -18.69 1.65 7.07
C ALA A 78 -19.66 1.14 6.00
N THR A 79 -19.27 0.08 5.27
CA THR A 79 -20.09 -0.55 4.23
C THR A 79 -21.36 -1.17 4.84
N ARG A 80 -21.24 -1.83 6.00
CA ARG A 80 -22.38 -2.42 6.72
C ARG A 80 -23.47 -1.39 7.04
N ARG A 81 -23.09 -0.22 7.56
CA ARG A 81 -24.04 0.86 7.92
C ARG A 81 -24.82 1.40 6.73
N GLU A 82 -24.21 1.41 5.54
CA GLU A 82 -24.89 1.84 4.31
C GLU A 82 -25.75 0.72 3.69
N TRP A 83 -25.39 -0.54 3.93
CA TRP A 83 -26.03 -1.71 3.33
C TRP A 83 -27.35 -2.13 3.99
N GLU A 84 -27.54 -1.84 5.28
CA GLU A 84 -28.78 -2.13 6.01
C GLU A 84 -30.04 -1.48 5.39
N GLY A 85 -29.89 -0.61 4.37
CA GLY A 85 -31.00 0.01 3.63
C GLY A 85 -31.25 -0.44 2.18
N HIS A 86 -30.41 -1.30 1.56
CA HIS A 86 -30.47 -1.59 0.10
C HIS A 86 -30.41 -3.09 -0.25
N ALA A 87 -31.32 -3.87 0.32
CA ALA A 87 -31.16 -5.33 0.51
C ALA A 87 -31.26 -6.26 -0.73
N GLU A 88 -31.61 -5.82 -1.94
CA GLU A 88 -31.98 -6.79 -3.00
C GLU A 88 -31.38 -6.59 -4.40
N ASP A 89 -30.55 -5.57 -4.65
CA ASP A 89 -30.29 -5.19 -6.05
C ASP A 89 -28.88 -5.53 -6.55
N THR A 90 -28.78 -5.88 -7.84
CA THR A 90 -27.54 -6.10 -8.60
C THR A 90 -26.53 -4.93 -8.50
N ALA A 91 -27.00 -3.75 -8.07
CA ALA A 91 -26.19 -2.58 -7.72
C ALA A 91 -25.26 -2.81 -6.51
N ALA A 92 -25.61 -3.76 -5.64
CA ALA A 92 -24.86 -4.25 -4.49
C ALA A 92 -23.39 -4.58 -4.83
N ASP A 93 -23.19 -5.48 -5.79
CA ASP A 93 -21.85 -6.00 -6.11
C ASP A 93 -20.96 -4.91 -6.75
N ALA A 94 -21.56 -3.95 -7.47
CA ALA A 94 -20.84 -2.80 -8.03
C ALA A 94 -20.34 -1.83 -6.94
N ILE A 95 -21.13 -1.62 -5.88
CA ILE A 95 -20.72 -0.82 -4.72
C ILE A 95 -19.58 -1.52 -3.98
N LEU A 96 -19.71 -2.82 -3.72
CA LEU A 96 -18.68 -3.61 -3.04
C LEU A 96 -17.36 -3.63 -3.83
N LEU A 97 -17.42 -3.75 -5.15
CA LEU A 97 -16.24 -3.64 -6.01
C LEU A 97 -15.55 -2.28 -5.89
N THR A 98 -16.34 -1.20 -5.86
CA THR A 98 -15.82 0.16 -5.71
C THR A 98 -15.13 0.35 -4.36
N ARG A 99 -15.73 -0.17 -3.27
CA ARG A 99 -15.16 -0.14 -1.92
C ARG A 99 -13.88 -0.95 -1.82
N TRP A 100 -13.86 -2.17 -2.38
CA TRP A 100 -12.67 -3.01 -2.44
C TRP A 100 -11.52 -2.33 -3.19
N ARG A 101 -11.80 -1.69 -4.33
CA ARG A 101 -10.82 -0.93 -5.09
C ARG A 101 -10.21 0.19 -4.25
N THR A 102 -11.05 0.97 -3.57
CA THR A 102 -10.58 2.06 -2.70
C THR A 102 -9.71 1.53 -1.57
N LEU A 103 -10.08 0.42 -0.93
CA LEU A 103 -9.28 -0.24 0.10
C LEU A 103 -7.90 -0.64 -0.44
N MET A 104 -7.85 -1.24 -1.62
CA MET A 104 -6.58 -1.65 -2.25
C MET A 104 -5.70 -0.44 -2.56
N ILE A 105 -6.25 0.62 -3.17
CA ILE A 105 -5.49 1.84 -3.49
C ILE A 105 -4.94 2.49 -2.22
N LEU A 106 -5.75 2.62 -1.17
CA LEU A 106 -5.32 3.18 0.11
C LEU A 106 -4.20 2.35 0.75
N ARG A 107 -4.33 1.02 0.74
CA ARG A 107 -3.29 0.11 1.23
C ARG A 107 -2.00 0.26 0.42
N GLY A 108 -2.10 0.35 -0.90
CA GLY A 108 -0.96 0.57 -1.79
C GLY A 108 -0.25 1.88 -1.49
N ALA A 109 -0.99 2.99 -1.38
CA ALA A 109 -0.46 4.32 -1.10
C ALA A 109 0.22 4.42 0.29
N LEU A 110 -0.34 3.77 1.31
CA LEU A 110 0.27 3.73 2.65
C LEU A 110 1.62 3.01 2.66
N LEU A 111 1.71 1.88 1.96
CA LEU A 111 2.96 1.13 1.81
C LEU A 111 3.98 1.89 0.96
N GLU A 112 3.54 2.46 -0.16
CA GLU A 112 4.38 3.25 -1.06
C GLU A 112 4.99 4.46 -0.33
N GLY A 113 4.18 5.22 0.41
CA GLY A 113 4.64 6.40 1.16
C GLY A 113 5.71 6.03 2.18
N ALA A 114 5.50 4.95 2.94
CA ALA A 114 6.52 4.44 3.87
C ALA A 114 7.78 3.94 3.15
N ALA A 115 7.63 3.31 1.98
CA ALA A 115 8.75 2.84 1.19
C ALA A 115 9.60 4.00 0.64
N LEU A 116 8.97 5.00 0.02
CA LEU A 116 9.62 6.20 -0.49
C LEU A 116 10.35 6.95 0.62
N PHE A 117 9.72 7.09 1.79
CA PHE A 117 10.36 7.75 2.92
C PHE A 117 11.61 7.00 3.39
N GLY A 118 11.57 5.66 3.44
CA GLY A 118 12.75 4.83 3.70
C GLY A 118 13.88 5.06 2.68
N VAL A 119 13.53 5.17 1.39
CA VAL A 119 14.51 5.50 0.33
C VAL A 119 15.10 6.90 0.53
N VAL A 120 14.29 7.91 0.89
CA VAL A 120 14.77 9.27 1.18
C VAL A 120 15.76 9.26 2.34
N VAL A 121 15.46 8.57 3.44
CA VAL A 121 16.37 8.49 4.58
C VAL A 121 17.65 7.72 4.25
N TYR A 122 17.56 6.66 3.44
CA TYR A 122 18.75 6.02 2.89
C TYR A 122 19.58 6.98 2.02
N PHE A 123 18.92 7.77 1.17
CA PHE A 123 19.62 8.74 0.32
C PHE A 123 20.39 9.78 1.13
N LEU A 124 19.80 10.27 2.22
CA LEU A 124 20.41 11.28 3.09
C LEU A 124 21.51 10.68 3.98
N ASN A 125 21.20 9.64 4.75
CA ASN A 125 22.08 9.16 5.82
C ASN A 125 22.85 7.88 5.48
N GLY A 126 22.46 7.18 4.42
CA GLY A 126 23.08 5.91 4.00
C GLY A 126 22.72 4.73 4.87
N SER A 127 21.72 4.89 5.74
CA SER A 127 21.33 3.86 6.67
C SER A 127 20.74 2.65 5.92
N PRO A 128 21.35 1.46 6.02
CA PRO A 128 20.82 0.26 5.38
C PRO A 128 19.48 -0.17 5.99
N ILE A 129 19.21 0.22 7.24
CA ILE A 129 17.93 -0.05 7.91
C ILE A 129 16.79 0.66 7.17
N ALA A 130 16.99 1.92 6.76
CA ALA A 130 15.97 2.67 6.04
C ALA A 130 15.66 2.04 4.66
N LEU A 131 16.68 1.52 3.98
CA LEU A 131 16.51 0.77 2.75
C LEU A 131 15.80 -0.57 2.99
N GLY A 132 16.10 -1.24 4.11
CA GLY A 132 15.41 -2.46 4.55
C GLY A 132 13.91 -2.23 4.75
N VAL A 133 13.51 -1.11 5.36
CA VAL A 133 12.10 -0.73 5.51
C VAL A 133 11.45 -0.48 4.15
N ALA A 134 12.13 0.17 3.21
CA ALA A 134 11.63 0.35 1.86
C ALA A 134 11.39 -0.99 1.14
N GLY A 135 12.36 -1.91 1.23
CA GLY A 135 12.26 -3.26 0.69
C GLY A 135 11.12 -4.06 1.34
N ALA A 136 10.97 -3.99 2.66
CA ALA A 136 9.90 -4.66 3.38
C ALA A 136 8.51 -4.19 2.92
N ASN A 137 8.32 -2.88 2.74
CA ASN A 137 7.05 -2.35 2.22
C ASN A 137 6.78 -2.80 0.78
N LEU A 138 7.80 -2.84 -0.10
CA LEU A 138 7.65 -3.39 -1.45
C LEU A 138 7.25 -4.87 -1.44
N VAL A 139 7.84 -5.67 -0.55
CA VAL A 139 7.45 -7.07 -0.37
C VAL A 139 6.00 -7.17 0.11
N LEU A 140 5.58 -6.34 1.06
CA LEU A 140 4.19 -6.30 1.53
C LEU A 140 3.21 -5.86 0.43
N MET A 141 3.62 -4.98 -0.49
CA MET A 141 2.82 -4.61 -1.67
C MET A 141 2.70 -5.79 -2.63
N ALA A 142 3.80 -6.50 -2.89
CA ALA A 142 3.80 -7.68 -3.75
C ALA A 142 2.96 -8.83 -3.17
N MET A 143 3.03 -9.07 -1.86
CA MET A 143 2.19 -10.05 -1.16
C MET A 143 0.71 -9.65 -1.15
N GLY A 144 0.42 -8.36 -1.08
CA GLY A 144 -0.93 -7.79 -1.12
C GLY A 144 -1.44 -7.49 -2.53
N PHE A 145 -0.84 -8.07 -3.57
CA PHE A 145 -1.15 -7.72 -4.96
C PHE A 145 -2.62 -8.01 -5.30
N PRO A 146 -3.34 -7.06 -5.94
CA PRO A 146 -4.77 -7.20 -6.21
C PRO A 146 -5.05 -8.35 -7.19
N SER A 147 -5.93 -9.28 -6.79
CA SER A 147 -6.33 -10.43 -7.59
C SER A 147 -7.86 -10.61 -7.60
N GLN A 148 -8.37 -11.39 -8.56
CA GLN A 148 -9.79 -11.77 -8.61
C GLN A 148 -10.19 -12.59 -7.37
N SER A 149 -9.37 -13.56 -6.98
CA SER A 149 -9.57 -14.36 -5.76
C SER A 149 -9.61 -13.50 -4.49
N GLY A 150 -8.85 -12.41 -4.44
CA GLY A 150 -8.86 -11.46 -3.33
C GLY A 150 -10.17 -10.65 -3.24
N PHE A 151 -10.81 -10.38 -4.38
CA PHE A 151 -12.13 -9.76 -4.42
C PHE A 151 -13.24 -10.73 -3.99
N GLU A 152 -13.22 -11.96 -4.50
CA GLU A 152 -14.17 -13.01 -4.09
C GLU A 152 -14.09 -13.27 -2.59
N SER A 153 -12.88 -13.38 -2.04
CA SER A 153 -12.66 -13.53 -0.59
C SER A 153 -13.21 -12.35 0.22
N PHE A 154 -13.18 -11.13 -0.33
CA PHE A 154 -13.77 -9.96 0.31
C PHE A 154 -15.30 -10.01 0.28
N LEU A 155 -15.90 -10.38 -0.86
CA LEU A 155 -17.34 -10.58 -0.96
C LEU A 155 -17.84 -11.64 0.03
N GLU A 156 -17.13 -12.76 0.16
CA GLU A 156 -17.47 -13.81 1.12
C GLU A 156 -17.43 -13.31 2.57
N ARG A 157 -16.43 -12.51 2.95
CA ARG A 157 -16.34 -11.94 4.31
C ARG A 157 -17.51 -11.01 4.62
N VAL A 158 -17.83 -10.12 3.68
CA VAL A 158 -18.96 -9.18 3.85
C VAL A 158 -20.29 -9.93 3.89
N ARG A 159 -20.47 -10.98 3.07
CA ARG A 159 -21.71 -11.79 3.04
C ARG A 159 -21.86 -12.73 4.23
N ARG A 160 -20.77 -13.30 4.78
CA ARG A 160 -20.79 -14.19 5.97
C ARG A 160 -21.09 -13.47 7.27
N GLN A 161 -20.89 -12.15 7.34
CA GLN A 161 -21.20 -11.34 8.51
C GLN A 161 -22.65 -10.80 8.51
N ARG A 162 -23.50 -11.32 7.60
CA ARG A 162 -24.95 -11.21 7.64
C ARG A 162 -25.52 -12.19 8.66
#